data_AF-G1X6R3-F1
#
_entry.id   AF-G1X6R3-F1
#
_cell.length_a   1.000
_cell.length_b   1.000
_cell.length_c   1.000
_cell.angle_alpha   90.00
_cell.angle_beta   90.00
_cell.angle_gamma   90.00
#
_symmetry.space_group_name_H-M   'P 1'
#
loop_
_entity.id
_entity.type
_entity.pdbx_description
1 polymer ?
#
loop_
_entity_poly.entity_id
_entity_poly.type
_entity_poly.pdbx_seq_one_letter_code
_entity_poly.pdbx_strand_id
1 'polypeptide(L)'
;MAEAIGVAASIATFVEISIKVASLCMDYAKKVRNAEDDIGRLRTKTEGIATLAKDIQEQIKSDKTGQLSTSQKLQQVVDQCCSQIGSVQKRLDPSTRRKFMSSIGLRLKWPFESKDVDKIILDLEKCKTDVSLALQLDTT
;
A
#
# COMPACT_ATOMS: atom_id res chain seq x y z
N MET A 1 22.80 -5.05 -10.52
CA MET A 1 22.52 -5.95 -9.37
C MET A 1 21.99 -5.22 -8.13
N ALA A 2 22.58 -4.12 -7.68
CA ALA A 2 22.04 -3.37 -6.52
C ALA A 2 20.61 -2.82 -6.73
N GLU A 3 20.29 -2.39 -7.96
CA GLU A 3 18.97 -1.82 -8.28
C GLU A 3 17.84 -2.85 -8.20
N ALA A 4 18.09 -4.10 -8.61
CA ALA A 4 17.09 -5.18 -8.53
C ALA A 4 16.78 -5.58 -7.08
N ILE A 5 17.81 -5.57 -6.23
CA ILE A 5 17.66 -5.80 -4.79
C ILE A 5 16.87 -4.64 -4.16
N GLY A 6 17.15 -3.40 -4.58
CA GLY A 6 16.43 -2.21 -4.13
C GLY A 6 14.95 -2.25 -4.46
N VAL A 7 14.60 -2.54 -5.72
CA VAL A 7 13.20 -2.67 -6.15
C VAL A 7 12.48 -3.81 -5.44
N ALA A 8 13.12 -4.98 -5.31
CA ALA A 8 12.53 -6.11 -4.58
C ALA A 8 12.23 -5.76 -3.11
N ALA A 9 13.13 -5.01 -2.46
CA ALA A 9 12.95 -4.54 -1.08
C ALA A 9 11.82 -3.50 -0.97
N SER A 10 11.73 -2.54 -1.90
CA SER A 10 10.63 -1.58 -1.92
C SER A 10 9.28 -2.26 -2.14
N ILE A 11 9.20 -3.24 -3.04
CA ILE A 11 7.97 -4.02 -3.27
C ILE A 11 7.62 -4.85 -2.01
N ALA A 12 8.60 -5.47 -1.35
CA ALA A 12 8.37 -6.19 -0.10
C ALA A 12 7.79 -5.26 0.97
N THR A 13 8.35 -4.06 1.08
CA THR A 13 7.89 -3.03 2.01
C THR A 13 6.45 -2.60 1.69
N PHE A 14 6.15 -2.38 0.41
CA PHE A 14 4.78 -2.05 -0.05
C PHE A 14 3.77 -3.14 0.36
N VAL A 15 4.11 -4.41 0.15
CA VAL A 15 3.28 -5.55 0.55
C VAL A 15 3.06 -5.57 2.07
N GLU A 16 4.11 -5.38 2.87
CA GLU A 16 4.01 -5.37 4.32
C GLU A 16 3.09 -4.26 4.82
N ILE A 17 3.25 -3.03 4.29
CA ILE A 17 2.40 -1.90 4.65
C ILE A 17 0.94 -2.17 4.25
N SER A 18 0.72 -2.77 3.08
CA SER A 18 -0.63 -3.12 2.60
C SER A 18 -1.33 -4.10 3.54
N ILE A 19 -0.61 -5.14 3.99
CA ILE A 19 -1.13 -6.13 4.96
C ILE A 19 -1.51 -5.42 6.27
N LYS A 20 -0.68 -4.50 6.75
CA LYS A 20 -0.96 -3.70 7.95
C LYS A 20 -2.20 -2.82 7.79
N VAL A 21 -2.35 -2.14 6.65
CA VAL A 21 -3.54 -1.34 6.33
C VAL A 21 -4.80 -2.20 6.32
N ALA A 22 -4.77 -3.36 5.65
CA ALA A 22 -5.90 -4.29 5.61
C ALA A 22 -6.30 -4.78 7.01
N SER A 23 -5.32 -5.12 7.85
CA SER A 23 -5.54 -5.51 9.24
C SER A 23 -6.18 -4.38 10.06
N LEU A 24 -5.68 -3.15 9.92
CA LEU A 24 -6.27 -1.98 10.59
C LEU A 24 -7.71 -1.73 10.12
N CYS A 25 -7.98 -1.84 8.82
CA CYS A 25 -9.33 -1.75 8.28
C CYS A 25 -10.27 -2.79 8.91
N MET A 26 -9.83 -4.04 9.08
CA MET A 26 -10.63 -5.08 9.76
C MET A 26 -10.94 -4.71 11.22
N ASP A 27 -9.99 -4.12 11.94
CA ASP A 27 -10.22 -3.66 13.31
C ASP A 27 -11.18 -2.48 13.38
N TYR A 28 -11.19 -1.58 12.39
CA TYR A 28 -12.21 -0.55 12.26
C TYR A 28 -13.57 -1.14 11.90
N ALA A 29 -13.66 -2.11 10.99
CA ALA A 29 -14.94 -2.73 10.61
C ALA A 29 -15.67 -3.33 11.83
N LYS A 30 -14.91 -3.95 12.75
CA LYS A 30 -15.46 -4.51 14.00
C LYS A 30 -15.99 -3.44 14.97
N LYS A 31 -15.49 -2.20 14.89
CA LYS A 31 -15.69 -1.15 15.91
C LYS A 31 -16.46 0.07 15.39
N VAL A 32 -16.57 0.25 14.08
CA VAL A 32 -17.15 1.42 13.41
C VAL A 32 -18.12 0.99 12.32
N ARG A 33 -19.41 0.97 12.66
CA ARG A 33 -20.49 0.62 11.73
C ARG A 33 -20.82 1.71 10.71
N ASN A 34 -20.56 2.97 11.03
CA ASN A 34 -20.93 4.12 10.18
C ASN A 34 -20.02 4.33 8.96
N ALA A 35 -18.94 3.56 8.83
CA ALA A 35 -17.98 3.69 7.73
C ALA A 35 -17.69 2.32 7.08
N GLU A 36 -18.58 1.34 7.28
CA GLU A 36 -18.35 -0.04 6.85
C GLU A 36 -18.08 -0.16 5.33
N ASP A 37 -18.79 0.62 4.51
CA ASP A 37 -18.58 0.69 3.06
C ASP A 37 -17.18 1.22 2.72
N ASP A 38 -16.81 2.39 3.24
CA ASP A 38 -15.49 3.00 3.05
C ASP A 38 -14.34 2.10 3.53
N ILE A 39 -14.53 1.42 4.67
CA ILE A 39 -13.59 0.45 5.22
C ILE A 39 -13.42 -0.74 4.26
N GLY A 40 -14.54 -1.29 3.77
CA GLY A 40 -14.55 -2.39 2.82
C GLY A 40 -13.87 -2.03 1.51
N ARG A 41 -14.18 -0.85 0.95
CA ARG A 41 -13.59 -0.32 -0.29
C ARG A 41 -12.07 -0.16 -0.16
N LEU A 42 -11.60 0.48 0.92
CA LEU A 42 -10.17 0.67 1.17
C LEU A 42 -9.44 -0.66 1.36
N ARG A 43 -10.05 -1.60 2.10
CA ARG A 43 -9.49 -2.93 2.34
C ARG A 43 -9.33 -3.71 1.05
N THR A 44 -10.42 -3.90 0.29
CA THR A 44 -10.41 -4.66 -0.97
C THR A 44 -9.39 -4.09 -1.94
N LYS A 45 -9.29 -2.75 -2.02
CA LYS A 45 -8.31 -2.11 -2.88
C LYS A 45 -6.88 -2.41 -2.46
N THR A 46 -6.61 -2.28 -1.16
CA THR A 46 -5.28 -2.50 -0.60
C THR A 46 -4.84 -3.96 -0.75
N GLU A 47 -5.74 -4.91 -0.48
CA GLU A 47 -5.48 -6.35 -0.67
C GLU A 47 -5.20 -6.67 -2.15
N GLY A 48 -5.97 -6.11 -3.09
CA GLY A 48 -5.76 -6.32 -4.52
C GLY A 48 -4.39 -5.86 -5.01
N ILE A 49 -3.89 -4.73 -4.50
CA ILE A 49 -2.58 -4.21 -4.90
C ILE A 49 -1.46 -4.94 -4.16
N ALA A 50 -1.68 -5.38 -2.93
CA ALA A 50 -0.74 -6.26 -2.23
C ALA A 50 -0.51 -7.57 -3.00
N THR A 51 -1.57 -8.17 -3.53
CA THR A 51 -1.47 -9.38 -4.37
C THR A 51 -0.67 -9.10 -5.63
N LEU A 52 -1.00 -8.03 -6.37
CA LEU A 52 -0.24 -7.64 -7.55
C LEU A 52 1.24 -7.39 -7.24
N ALA A 53 1.53 -6.69 -6.15
CA ALA A 53 2.90 -6.42 -5.72
C ALA A 53 3.65 -7.72 -5.35
N LYS A 54 2.98 -8.70 -4.75
CA LYS A 54 3.56 -10.03 -4.51
C LYS A 54 3.86 -10.76 -5.82
N ASP A 55 2.95 -10.73 -6.79
CA ASP A 55 3.16 -11.37 -8.08
C ASP A 55 4.40 -10.78 -8.78
N ILE A 56 4.54 -9.45 -8.77
CA ILE A 56 5.73 -8.76 -9.32
C ILE A 56 6.99 -9.15 -8.54
N GLN A 57 6.93 -9.25 -7.21
CA GLN A 57 8.06 -9.69 -6.41
C GLN A 57 8.52 -11.10 -6.78
N GLU A 58 7.59 -12.04 -6.96
CA GLU A 58 7.91 -13.41 -7.36
C GLU A 58 8.45 -13.48 -8.80
N GLN A 59 7.95 -12.62 -9.70
CA GLN A 59 8.51 -12.47 -11.05
C GLN A 59 9.97 -12.00 -11.01
N ILE A 60 10.29 -10.97 -10.22
CA ILE A 60 11.67 -10.47 -10.06
C ILE A 60 12.58 -11.55 -9.43
N LYS A 61 12.10 -12.29 -8.43
CA LYS A 61 12.87 -13.40 -7.83
C LYS A 61 13.10 -14.56 -8.80
N SER A 62 12.13 -14.83 -9.67
CA SER A 62 12.18 -15.93 -10.64
C SER A 62 13.04 -15.60 -11.87
N ASP A 63 13.29 -14.32 -12.17
CA ASP A 63 14.20 -13.87 -13.22
C ASP A 63 15.67 -14.19 -12.84
N LYS A 64 16.04 -15.44 -13.06
CA LYS A 64 17.41 -15.97 -12.89
C LYS A 64 18.40 -15.42 -13.91
N THR A 65 17.91 -14.80 -14.97
CA THR A 65 18.70 -14.24 -16.08
C THR A 65 19.18 -12.83 -15.79
N GLY A 66 18.63 -12.15 -14.77
CA GLY A 66 18.93 -10.75 -14.47
C GLY A 66 18.49 -9.81 -15.60
N GLN A 67 17.51 -10.24 -16.41
CA GLN A 67 17.08 -9.55 -17.62
C GLN A 67 16.16 -8.38 -17.31
N LEU A 68 15.37 -8.47 -16.23
CA LEU A 68 14.76 -7.32 -15.56
C LEU A 68 15.86 -6.40 -15.02
N SER A 69 16.36 -5.53 -15.88
CA SER A 69 17.08 -4.33 -15.47
C SER A 69 16.09 -3.43 -14.78
N THR A 70 15.82 -3.71 -13.50
CA THR A 70 14.89 -2.92 -12.67
C THR A 70 15.34 -1.47 -12.68
N SER A 71 14.72 -0.67 -13.53
CA SER A 71 15.14 0.69 -13.78
C SER A 71 14.97 1.53 -12.51
N GLN A 72 15.82 2.53 -12.32
CA GLN A 72 15.63 3.58 -11.31
C GLN A 72 14.22 4.17 -11.37
N LYS A 73 13.61 4.18 -12.56
CA LYS A 73 12.22 4.60 -12.75
C LYS A 73 11.21 3.68 -12.06
N LEU A 74 11.37 2.37 -12.17
CA LEU A 74 10.54 1.39 -11.45
C LEU A 74 10.71 1.55 -9.94
N GLN A 75 11.95 1.71 -9.47
CA GLN A 75 12.22 1.96 -8.04
C GLN A 75 11.51 3.21 -7.52
N GLN A 76 11.65 4.33 -8.23
CA GLN A 76 11.02 5.59 -7.85
C GLN A 76 9.49 5.48 -7.78
N VAL A 77 8.87 4.77 -8.74
CA VAL A 77 7.42 4.54 -8.73
C VAL A 77 7.02 3.70 -7.53
N VAL A 78 7.69 2.58 -7.26
CA VAL A 78 7.38 1.72 -6.11
C VAL A 78 7.57 2.45 -4.78
N ASP A 79 8.63 3.26 -4.65
CA ASP A 79 8.88 4.07 -3.45
C ASP A 79 7.79 5.13 -3.23
N GLN A 80 7.32 5.76 -4.30
CA GLN A 80 6.18 6.68 -4.23
C GLN A 80 4.92 5.96 -3.74
N CYS A 81 4.67 4.75 -4.24
CA CYS A 81 3.55 3.92 -3.79
C CYS A 81 3.67 3.52 -2.32
N CYS A 82 4.87 3.16 -1.86
CA CYS A 82 5.17 2.89 -0.45
C CYS A 82 4.88 4.11 0.43
N SER A 83 5.28 5.30 -0.01
CA SER A 83 5.04 6.54 0.72
C SER A 83 3.54 6.83 0.85
N GLN A 84 2.79 6.69 -0.25
CA GLN A 84 1.34 6.90 -0.26
C GLN A 84 0.62 5.94 0.69
N ILE A 85 0.85 4.64 0.56
CA ILE A 85 0.18 3.65 1.42
C ILE A 85 0.67 3.72 2.87
N GLY A 86 1.93 4.08 3.10
CA GLY A 86 2.49 4.36 4.43
C GLY A 86 1.79 5.54 5.10
N SER A 87 1.39 6.57 4.35
CA SER A 87 0.61 7.69 4.90
C SER A 87 -0.79 7.24 5.34
N VAL A 88 -1.42 6.33 4.60
CA VAL A 88 -2.72 5.72 4.94
C VAL A 88 -2.58 4.89 6.21
N GLN A 89 -1.55 4.04 6.30
CA GLN A 89 -1.25 3.26 7.48
C GLN A 89 -1.08 4.15 8.73
N LYS A 90 -0.31 5.24 8.63
CA LYS A 90 -0.09 6.17 9.75
C LYS A 90 -1.40 6.83 10.22
N ARG A 91 -2.31 7.17 9.30
CA ARG A 91 -3.63 7.73 9.64
C ARG A 91 -4.56 6.70 10.30
N LEU A 92 -4.47 5.44 9.86
CA LEU A 92 -5.23 4.32 10.43
C LEU A 92 -4.71 3.94 11.83
N ASP A 93 -3.40 4.01 12.04
CA ASP A 93 -2.76 3.51 13.25
C ASP A 93 -3.19 4.31 14.50
N PRO A 94 -3.87 3.66 15.47
CA PRO A 94 -4.36 4.33 16.67
C PRO A 94 -3.24 4.69 17.66
N SER A 95 -2.06 4.08 17.57
CA SER A 95 -0.90 4.41 18.41
C SER A 95 -0.32 5.77 18.03
N THR A 96 -0.38 6.13 16.75
CA THR A 96 -0.09 7.50 16.27
C THR A 96 -1.04 8.53 16.91
N ARG A 97 -2.31 8.16 17.13
CA ARG A 97 -3.29 9.00 17.85
C ARG A 97 -3.13 9.00 19.37
N ARG A 98 -2.55 7.94 19.96
CA ARG A 98 -2.30 7.85 21.42
C ARG A 98 -1.31 8.90 21.91
N LYS A 99 -0.42 9.41 21.04
CA LYS A 99 0.45 10.56 21.36
C LYS A 99 -0.32 11.89 21.45
N PHE A 100 -1.56 11.94 20.95
CA PHE A 100 -2.40 13.14 20.87
C PHE A 100 -3.63 13.12 21.79
N MET A 101 -4.07 11.96 22.27
CA MET A 101 -5.20 11.84 23.20
C MET A 101 -4.84 10.92 24.38
N SER A 102 -4.25 11.52 25.41
CA SER A 102 -4.37 11.00 26.78
C SER A 102 -5.74 11.43 27.30
N SER A 103 -6.48 10.46 27.84
CA SER A 103 -7.79 10.59 28.48
C SER A 103 -9.02 10.55 27.56
N ILE A 104 -9.98 9.72 28.00
CA ILE A 104 -11.38 9.60 27.59
C ILE A 104 -11.64 8.58 26.47
N GLY A 105 -11.96 7.35 26.89
CA GLY A 105 -12.81 6.36 26.20
C GLY A 105 -12.40 5.97 24.78
N LEU A 106 -11.95 4.72 24.59
CA LEU A 106 -11.56 4.09 23.31
C LEU A 106 -12.70 3.97 22.28
N ARG A 107 -13.32 5.08 21.89
CA ARG A 107 -14.19 5.13 20.71
C ARG A 107 -13.29 5.32 19.50
N LEU A 108 -12.88 4.21 18.88
CA LEU A 108 -12.22 4.27 17.57
C LEU A 108 -13.16 4.98 16.60
N LYS A 109 -12.78 6.16 16.13
CA LYS A 109 -13.48 6.89 15.07
C LYS A 109 -12.72 6.69 13.77
N TRP A 110 -13.43 6.34 12.71
CA TRP A 110 -12.87 6.24 11.37
C TRP A 110 -12.16 7.56 10.99
N PRO A 111 -10.87 7.53 10.60
CA PRO A 111 -10.06 8.74 10.42
C PRO A 111 -10.15 9.36 9.01
N PHE A 112 -10.97 8.81 8.13
CA PHE A 112 -11.12 9.27 6.74
C PHE A 112 -12.55 9.75 6.47
N GLU A 113 -12.65 10.73 5.60
CA GLU A 113 -13.89 11.02 4.88
C GLU A 113 -13.94 10.13 3.61
N SER A 114 -15.13 9.86 3.05
CA SER A 114 -15.25 9.02 1.84
C SER A 114 -14.42 9.57 0.67
N LYS A 115 -14.35 10.90 0.52
CA LYS A 115 -13.48 11.57 -0.46
C LYS A 115 -11.98 11.28 -0.29
N ASP A 116 -11.54 11.09 0.97
CA ASP A 116 -10.14 10.71 1.24
C ASP A 116 -9.92 9.28 0.77
N VAL A 117 -10.88 8.38 1.03
CA VAL A 117 -10.83 6.99 0.58
C VAL A 117 -10.82 6.92 -0.94
N ASP A 118 -11.67 7.68 -1.63
CA ASP A 118 -11.67 7.78 -3.09
C ASP A 118 -10.31 8.24 -3.62
N LYS A 119 -9.72 9.27 -3.02
CA LYS A 119 -8.39 9.75 -3.41
C LYS A 119 -7.32 8.69 -3.20
N ILE A 120 -7.34 8.00 -2.06
CA ILE A 120 -6.40 6.90 -1.77
C ILE A 120 -6.54 5.80 -2.82
N ILE A 121 -7.77 5.40 -3.16
CA ILE A 121 -8.05 4.38 -4.17
C ILE A 121 -7.53 4.81 -5.55
N LEU A 122 -7.70 6.09 -5.92
CA LEU A 122 -7.20 6.65 -7.18
C LEU A 122 -5.67 6.69 -7.24
N ASP A 123 -5.02 7.15 -6.17
CA ASP A 123 -3.56 7.18 -6.05
C ASP A 123 -2.98 5.76 -6.16
N LEU A 124 -3.63 4.81 -5.51
CA LEU A 124 -3.29 3.39 -5.55
C LEU A 124 -3.46 2.75 -6.94
N GLU A 125 -4.52 3.10 -7.68
CA GLU A 125 -4.67 2.66 -9.09
C GLU A 125 -3.59 3.25 -9.97
N LYS A 126 -3.30 4.54 -9.82
CA LYS A 126 -2.23 5.20 -10.56
C LYS A 126 -0.89 4.51 -10.31
N CYS A 127 -0.61 4.18 -9.06
CA CYS A 127 0.54 3.37 -8.67
C CYS A 127 0.63 2.03 -9.40
N LYS A 128 -0.48 1.28 -9.46
CA LYS A 128 -0.55 0.03 -10.21
C LYS A 128 -0.26 0.24 -11.70
N THR A 129 -0.85 1.27 -12.31
CA THR A 129 -0.62 1.60 -13.72
C THR A 129 0.83 1.99 -13.98
N ASP A 130 1.39 2.86 -13.15
CA ASP A 130 2.78 3.34 -13.29
C ASP A 130 3.78 2.19 -13.13
N VAL A 131 3.56 1.27 -12.18
CA VAL A 131 4.39 0.06 -12.00
C VAL A 131 4.28 -0.85 -13.22
N SER A 132 3.07 -1.10 -13.72
CA SER A 132 2.86 -1.94 -14.92
C SER A 132 3.53 -1.34 -16.16
N LEU A 133 3.48 -0.02 -16.34
CA LEU A 133 4.15 0.68 -17.43
C LEU A 133 5.67 0.60 -17.29
N ALA A 134 6.20 0.81 -16.08
CA ALA A 134 7.63 0.71 -15.83
C ALA A 134 8.17 -0.70 -16.10
N LEU A 135 7.42 -1.75 -15.69
CA LEU A 135 7.78 -3.14 -15.97
C LEU A 135 7.79 -3.46 -17.46
N GLN A 136 6.83 -2.94 -18.24
CA GLN A 136 6.80 -3.14 -19.70
C GLN A 136 8.01 -2.51 -20.40
N LEU A 137 8.38 -1.29 -19.98
CA LEU A 137 9.55 -0.59 -20.52
C LEU A 137 10.86 -1.30 -20.19
N ASP A 138 10.97 -1.92 -19.02
CA ASP A 138 12.16 -2.70 -18.62
C ASP A 138 12.31 -4.02 -19.42
N THR A 139 11.22 -4.49 -20.07
CA THR A 139 11.22 -5.71 -20.90
C THR A 139 11.38 -5.46 -22.41
N THR A 140 11.54 -4.20 -22.86
CA THR A 140 11.68 -3.84 -24.29
C THR A 140 13.10 -3.38 -24.60
#